data_AF-A0A849WUD1-F1
#
_entry.id   AF-A0A849WUD1-F1
#
_cell.length_a   1.000
_cell.length_b   1.000
_cell.length_c   1.000
_cell.angle_alpha   90.00
_cell.angle_beta   90.00
_cell.angle_gamma   90.00
#
_symmetry.space_group_name_H-M   'P 1'
#
loop_
_entity.id
_entity.type
_entity.pdbx_description
1 polymer ?
#
loop_
_entity_poly.entity_id
_entity_poly.type
_entity_poly.pdbx_seq_one_letter_code
_entity_poly.pdbx_strand_id
1 'polypeptide(L)'
;GSGIQHLALITNDIVNTLETSKSQNLEYLTPPPQTYYDMMKDRLPNVTEDVARLQKNAILVDGDHDGYLLQIFTKNVIGPIFYEIIQRKNHFGFGEGNFQALFDAIERDQQLRGYL
;
A
#
# COMPACT_ATOMS: atom_id res chain seq x y z
N GLY A 1 10.04 23.42 -0.17
CA GLY A 1 9.05 24.08 0.70
C GLY A 1 8.06 23.04 1.21
N SER A 2 7.24 23.37 2.19
CA SER A 2 6.15 22.49 2.66
C SER A 2 5.01 22.42 1.64
N GLY A 3 4.29 21.31 1.61
CA GLY A 3 3.17 21.08 0.69
C GLY A 3 2.48 19.74 0.94
N ILE A 4 1.39 19.49 0.21
CA ILE A 4 0.69 18.20 0.23
C ILE A 4 1.59 17.15 -0.42
N GLN A 5 1.84 16.05 0.29
CA GLN A 5 2.65 14.95 -0.22
C GLN A 5 1.80 13.89 -0.94
N HIS A 6 0.62 13.57 -0.39
CA HIS A 6 -0.27 12.58 -0.99
C HIS A 6 -1.74 12.86 -0.72
N LEU A 7 -2.59 12.24 -1.53
CA LEU A 7 -4.04 12.16 -1.32
C LEU A 7 -4.45 10.70 -1.22
N ALA A 8 -5.21 10.36 -0.17
CA ALA A 8 -5.77 9.03 0.02
C ALA A 8 -7.18 8.93 -0.56
N LEU A 9 -7.39 7.92 -1.41
CA LEU A 9 -8.64 7.63 -2.09
C LEU A 9 -9.24 6.35 -1.50
N ILE A 10 -10.45 6.45 -0.95
CA ILE A 10 -11.12 5.30 -0.32
C ILE A 10 -11.78 4.40 -1.37
N THR A 11 -11.68 3.08 -1.17
CA THR A 11 -12.41 2.08 -1.95
C THR A 11 -12.97 0.99 -1.05
N ASN A 12 -14.04 0.34 -1.51
CA ASN A 12 -14.65 -0.82 -0.83
C ASN A 12 -14.09 -2.15 -1.35
N ASP A 13 -13.33 -2.13 -2.46
CA ASP A 13 -12.68 -3.32 -3.03
C ASP A 13 -11.39 -2.90 -3.73
N ILE A 14 -10.30 -2.86 -2.97
CA ILE A 14 -8.97 -2.43 -3.42
C ILE A 14 -8.38 -3.40 -4.44
N VAL A 15 -8.64 -4.71 -4.29
CA VAL A 15 -8.09 -5.71 -5.19
C VAL A 15 -8.71 -5.56 -6.57
N ASN A 16 -10.04 -5.47 -6.65
CA ASN A 16 -10.73 -5.22 -7.91
C ASN A 16 -10.42 -3.83 -8.48
N THR A 17 -10.29 -2.82 -7.61
CA THR A 17 -9.89 -1.45 -8.02
C THR A 17 -8.55 -1.48 -8.75
N LEU A 18 -7.55 -2.18 -8.23
CA LEU A 18 -6.24 -2.28 -8.87
C LEU A 18 -6.25 -3.14 -10.13
N GLU A 19 -6.95 -4.27 -10.11
CA GLU A 19 -7.04 -5.16 -11.26
C GLU A 19 -7.77 -4.51 -12.44
N THR A 20 -8.71 -3.59 -12.19
CA THR A 20 -9.40 -2.81 -13.23
C THR A 20 -8.64 -1.52 -13.61
N SER A 21 -7.94 -0.88 -12.66
CA SER A 21 -7.17 0.35 -12.87
C SER A 21 -5.88 0.16 -13.67
N LYS A 22 -5.35 -1.07 -13.78
CA LYS A 22 -4.19 -1.40 -14.64
C LYS A 22 -4.35 -1.01 -16.13
N SER A 23 -5.56 -0.61 -16.55
CA SER A 23 -5.84 -0.04 -17.86
C SER A 23 -5.43 1.44 -18.04
N GLN A 24 -4.99 2.15 -16.99
CA GLN A 24 -4.83 3.62 -17.00
C GLN A 24 -3.39 4.16 -16.79
N ASN A 25 -2.34 3.40 -17.09
CA ASN A 25 -0.93 3.83 -16.98
C ASN A 25 -0.48 4.34 -15.59
N LEU A 26 -1.18 3.98 -14.50
CA LEU A 26 -0.73 4.28 -13.15
C LEU A 26 0.36 3.30 -12.70
N GLU A 27 1.51 3.84 -12.28
CA GLU A 27 2.58 3.06 -11.67
C GLU A 27 2.44 3.06 -10.14
N TYR A 28 2.64 1.90 -9.55
CA TYR A 28 2.62 1.69 -8.10
C TYR A 28 4.02 1.41 -7.57
N LEU A 29 4.21 1.65 -6.26
CA LEU A 29 5.44 1.26 -5.57
C LEU A 29 5.64 -0.25 -5.62
N THR A 30 6.90 -0.67 -5.49
CA THR A 30 7.26 -2.08 -5.49
C THR A 30 6.73 -2.77 -4.23
N PRO A 31 6.32 -4.06 -4.34
CA PRO A 31 5.86 -4.80 -3.18
C PRO A 31 6.97 -4.94 -2.13
N PRO A 32 6.61 -5.06 -0.84
CA PRO A 32 7.55 -5.51 0.17
C PRO A 32 8.02 -6.95 -0.12
N PRO A 33 9.12 -7.41 0.51
CA PRO A 33 9.61 -8.77 0.33
C PRO A 33 8.55 -9.83 0.65
N GLN A 34 8.68 -11.02 0.05
CA GLN A 34 7.78 -12.17 0.31
C GLN A 34 7.55 -12.41 1.80
N THR A 35 8.59 -12.28 2.62
CA THR A 35 8.54 -12.51 4.07
C THR A 35 7.51 -11.63 4.78
N TYR A 36 7.20 -10.44 4.25
CA TYR A 36 6.13 -9.58 4.77
C TYR A 36 4.77 -10.28 4.69
N TYR A 37 4.47 -10.89 3.53
CA TYR A 37 3.22 -11.59 3.27
C TYR A 37 3.14 -12.91 4.03
N ASP A 38 4.27 -13.61 4.19
CA ASP A 38 4.34 -14.87 4.93
C ASP A 38 4.01 -14.66 6.42
N MET A 39 4.53 -13.59 7.03
CA MET A 39 4.29 -13.25 8.44
C MET A 39 2.92 -12.59 8.69
N MET A 40 2.22 -12.17 7.64
CA MET A 40 0.97 -11.41 7.76
C MET A 40 -0.13 -12.23 8.44
N LYS A 41 -0.31 -13.50 8.05
CA LYS A 41 -1.39 -14.34 8.60
C LYS A 41 -1.25 -14.59 10.09
N ASP A 42 -0.02 -14.69 10.58
CA ASP A 42 0.25 -14.88 12.00
C ASP A 42 -0.02 -13.59 12.80
N ARG A 43 0.25 -12.43 12.20
CA ARG A 43 0.00 -11.12 12.81
C ARG A 43 -1.48 -10.70 12.77
N LEU A 44 -2.14 -10.95 11.65
CA LEU A 44 -3.51 -10.50 11.34
C LEU A 44 -4.33 -11.67 10.77
N PRO A 45 -4.72 -12.65 11.61
CA PRO A 45 -5.48 -13.83 11.17
C PRO A 45 -6.90 -13.50 10.69
N ASN A 46 -7.39 -12.28 10.96
CA ASN A 46 -8.68 -11.76 10.52
C ASN A 46 -8.69 -11.23 9.07
N VAL A 47 -7.53 -11.18 8.39
CA VAL A 47 -7.45 -10.78 6.97
C VAL A 47 -8.15 -11.82 6.09
N THR A 48 -9.07 -11.36 5.25
CA THR A 48 -9.93 -12.26 4.45
C THR A 48 -9.51 -12.37 2.99
N GLU A 49 -8.64 -11.48 2.55
CA GLU A 49 -8.15 -11.38 1.19
C GLU A 49 -7.18 -12.52 0.87
N ASP A 50 -7.14 -12.91 -0.40
CA ASP A 50 -6.12 -13.81 -0.89
C ASP A 50 -4.74 -13.15 -0.83
N VAL A 51 -3.88 -13.65 0.06
CA VAL A 51 -2.51 -13.16 0.27
C VAL A 51 -1.71 -13.15 -1.04
N ALA A 52 -1.92 -14.12 -1.94
CA ALA A 52 -1.24 -14.13 -3.23
C ALA A 52 -1.69 -12.97 -4.12
N ARG A 53 -2.98 -12.58 -4.06
CA ARG A 53 -3.49 -11.40 -4.78
C ARG A 53 -3.04 -10.09 -4.14
N LEU A 54 -2.94 -10.03 -2.82
CA LEU A 54 -2.37 -8.88 -2.11
C LEU A 54 -0.92 -8.67 -2.56
N GLN A 55 -0.11 -9.73 -2.55
CA GLN A 55 1.28 -9.69 -2.97
C GLN A 55 1.45 -9.32 -4.44
N LYS A 56 0.71 -9.97 -5.34
CA LYS A 56 0.74 -9.68 -6.78
C LYS A 56 0.45 -8.21 -7.09
N ASN A 57 -0.37 -7.58 -6.26
CA ASN A 57 -0.76 -6.18 -6.42
C ASN A 57 -0.04 -5.23 -5.47
N ALA A 58 1.01 -5.67 -4.75
CA ALA A 58 1.78 -4.83 -3.82
C ALA A 58 0.92 -4.14 -2.74
N ILE A 59 -0.19 -4.75 -2.35
CA ILE A 59 -1.06 -4.23 -1.30
C ILE A 59 -0.42 -4.51 0.06
N LEU A 60 -0.37 -3.48 0.90
CA LEU A 60 0.05 -3.51 2.29
C LEU A 60 -1.16 -3.68 3.21
N VAL A 61 -0.96 -4.34 4.33
CA VAL A 61 -1.99 -4.69 5.32
C VAL A 61 -1.49 -4.31 6.70
N ASP A 62 -2.30 -3.54 7.43
CA ASP A 62 -2.03 -3.21 8.83
C ASP A 62 -3.32 -3.20 9.63
N GLY A 63 -3.21 -3.35 10.94
CA GLY A 63 -4.38 -3.42 11.81
C GLY A 63 -4.12 -4.13 13.12
N ASP A 64 -5.20 -4.61 13.70
CA ASP A 64 -5.24 -5.34 14.96
C ASP A 64 -6.32 -6.44 14.91
N HIS A 65 -6.71 -6.92 16.09
CA HIS A 65 -7.73 -7.96 16.24
C HIS A 65 -9.16 -7.47 15.93
N ASP A 66 -9.43 -6.17 16.05
CA ASP A 66 -10.75 -5.58 15.84
C ASP A 66 -10.98 -5.22 14.37
N GLY A 67 -9.91 -4.95 13.62
CA GLY A 67 -9.99 -4.69 12.20
C GLY A 67 -8.64 -4.49 11.52
N TYR A 68 -8.67 -4.30 10.21
CA TYR A 68 -7.49 -4.00 9.42
C TYR A 68 -7.81 -3.03 8.29
N LEU A 69 -6.76 -2.51 7.68
CA LEU A 69 -6.81 -1.68 6.50
C LEU A 69 -5.83 -2.21 5.46
N LEU A 70 -6.16 -1.92 4.21
CA LEU A 70 -5.40 -2.28 3.02
C LEU A 70 -4.97 -0.99 2.35
N GLN A 71 -3.70 -0.88 2.00
CA GLN A 71 -3.13 0.31 1.37
C GLN A 71 -2.26 -0.05 0.19
N ILE A 72 -2.20 0.85 -0.78
CA ILE A 72 -1.21 0.84 -1.84
C ILE A 72 -0.91 2.27 -2.25
N PHE A 73 0.32 2.50 -2.64
CA PHE A 73 0.82 3.82 -3.00
C PHE A 73 1.27 3.81 -4.45
N THR A 74 0.86 4.84 -5.17
CA THR A 74 1.39 5.12 -6.51
C THR A 74 2.83 5.63 -6.43
N LYS A 75 3.57 5.53 -7.53
CA LYS A 75 4.74 6.39 -7.73
C LYS A 75 4.29 7.85 -7.84
N ASN A 76 5.25 8.76 -7.79
CA ASN A 76 4.98 10.18 -8.01
C ASN A 76 4.23 10.42 -9.32
N VAL A 77 3.11 11.14 -9.25
CA VAL A 77 2.25 11.46 -10.39
C VAL A 77 2.45 12.92 -10.84
N ILE A 78 2.59 13.85 -9.89
CA ILE A 78 2.80 15.28 -10.18
C ILE A 78 3.90 15.83 -9.27
N GLY A 79 5.11 15.98 -9.80
CA GLY A 79 6.26 16.39 -8.99
C GLY A 79 6.51 15.41 -7.83
N PRO A 80 6.50 15.83 -6.56
CA PRO A 80 6.62 14.93 -5.41
C PRO A 80 5.29 14.32 -4.95
N ILE A 81 4.16 14.63 -5.59
CA ILE A 81 2.82 14.20 -5.16
C ILE A 81 2.53 12.79 -5.65
N PHE A 82 2.04 11.93 -4.76
CA PHE A 82 1.52 10.60 -5.09
C PHE A 82 0.10 10.38 -4.53
N TYR A 83 -0.58 9.36 -5.03
CA TYR A 83 -1.86 8.88 -4.49
C TYR A 83 -1.68 7.63 -3.62
N GLU A 84 -2.51 7.53 -2.60
CA GLU A 84 -2.77 6.32 -1.83
C GLU A 84 -4.17 5.81 -2.18
N ILE A 85 -4.33 4.49 -2.37
CA ILE A 85 -5.64 3.85 -2.37
C ILE A 85 -5.76 3.07 -1.06
N ILE A 86 -6.85 3.33 -0.32
CA ILE A 86 -7.08 2.74 1.00
C ILE A 86 -8.45 2.05 1.07
N GLN A 87 -8.48 0.85 1.63
CA GLN A 87 -9.71 0.17 2.04
C GLN A 87 -9.66 -0.10 3.54
N ARG A 88 -10.74 0.18 4.24
CA ARG A 88 -10.84 -0.01 5.69
C ARG A 88 -11.82 -1.14 6.00
N LYS A 89 -11.41 -2.05 6.87
CA LYS A 89 -12.26 -3.11 7.44
C LYS A 89 -12.23 -3.01 8.95
N ASN A 90 -13.14 -2.18 9.46
CA ASN A 90 -13.28 -1.89 10.90
C ASN A 90 -12.00 -1.33 11.56
N HIS A 91 -11.10 -0.71 10.78
CA HIS A 91 -9.90 -0.05 11.30
C HIS A 91 -9.82 1.39 10.80
N PHE A 92 -9.91 2.34 11.73
CA PHE A 92 -10.01 3.78 11.44
C PHE A 92 -8.70 4.55 11.70
N GLY A 93 -7.64 3.86 12.12
CA GLY A 93 -6.29 4.42 12.30
C GLY A 93 -5.54 4.67 10.99
N PHE A 94 -4.25 5.00 11.08
CA PHE A 94 -3.43 5.40 9.93
C PHE A 94 -2.58 4.27 9.34
N GLY A 95 -2.46 3.12 10.01
CA GLY A 95 -1.62 2.02 9.56
C GLY A 95 -0.13 2.29 9.76
N GLU A 96 0.30 2.53 11.00
CA GLU A 96 1.69 2.91 11.32
C GLU A 96 2.72 1.89 10.82
N GLY A 97 2.38 0.60 10.82
CA GLY A 97 3.25 -0.46 10.28
C GLY A 97 3.37 -0.40 8.76
N ASN A 98 2.30 -0.02 8.06
CA ASN A 98 2.34 0.19 6.62
C ASN A 98 3.17 1.43 6.25
N PHE A 99 3.21 2.45 7.12
CA PHE A 99 4.04 3.64 6.90
C PHE A 99 5.53 3.30 6.85
N GLN A 100 6.04 2.44 7.74
CA GLN A 100 7.45 2.04 7.67
C GLN A 100 7.75 1.26 6.37
N ALA A 101 6.88 0.31 6.01
CA ALA A 101 7.02 -0.44 4.76
C ALA A 101 6.95 0.46 3.51
N LEU A 102 6.12 1.50 3.56
CA LEU A 102 6.05 2.56 2.55
C LEU A 102 7.37 3.33 2.47
N PHE A 103 7.92 3.80 3.58
CA PHE A 103 9.19 4.53 3.59
C PHE A 103 10.32 3.70 3.00
N ASP A 104 10.44 2.43 3.40
CA ASP A 104 11.46 1.52 2.87
C ASP A 104 11.30 1.29 1.35
N ALA A 105 10.05 1.26 0.85
CA ALA A 105 9.76 1.13 -0.58
C ALA A 105 10.09 2.41 -1.36
N ILE A 106 9.80 3.59 -0.79
CA ILE A 106 10.15 4.89 -1.38
C ILE A 106 11.67 5.07 -1.42
N GLU A 107 12.38 4.73 -0.35
CA GLU A 107 13.84 4.83 -0.29
C GLU A 107 14.50 3.96 -1.36
N ARG A 108 14.04 2.70 -1.51
CA ARG A 108 14.48 1.82 -2.60
C ARG A 108 14.22 2.42 -3.98
N ASP A 109 13.04 3.00 -4.20
CA ASP A 109 12.69 3.65 -5.48
C ASP A 109 13.52 4.94 -5.72
N GLN A 110 13.97 5.64 -4.68
CA GLN A 110 14.91 6.77 -4.79
C GLN A 110 16.34 6.31 -5.13
N GLN A 111 16.82 5.23 -4.50
CA GLN A 111 18.11 4.61 -4.82
C GLN A 111 18.16 4.14 -6.27
N LEU A 112 17.10 3.48 -6.76
CA LEU A 112 17.01 3.04 -8.15
C LEU A 112 17.02 4.20 -9.16
N ARG A 113 16.53 5.37 -8.75
CA ARG A 113 16.53 6.60 -9.57
C ARG A 113 17.83 7.42 -9.45
N GLY A 114 18.79 6.99 -8.62
CA GLY A 114 20.11 7.61 -8.48
C GLY A 114 20.15 8.94 -7.70
N TYR A 115 19.18 9.16 -6.81
CA TYR A 115 19.11 10.39 -5.98
C TYR A 115 19.85 10.27 -4.63
N LEU A 116 20.40 9.10 -4.30
CA LEU A 116 21.21 8.80 -3.10
C LEU A 116 22.56 8.21 -3.49
#